data_AF-A0A291DI75-F1
#
_entry.id   AF-A0A291DI75-F1
#
_cell.length_a   1.000
_cell.length_b   1.000
_cell.length_c   1.000
_cell.angle_alpha   90.00
_cell.angle_beta   90.00
_cell.angle_gamma   90.00
#
_symmetry.space_group_name_H-M   'P 1'
#
loop_
_entity.id
_entity.type
_entity.pdbx_description
1 polymer ?
#
loop_
_entity_poly.entity_id
_entity_poly.type
_entity_poly.pdbx_seq_one_letter_code
_entity_poly.pdbx_strand_id
1 'polypeptide(L)'
;MKDRPQYIIVSGVNGAGKSTLYQTVPQLFQDTQRINADEILNKNGGDWRKNSDNMKAMREVVKQMNQAIESKRSFHQETTLSGQGQKKWIEKAKAQGYEVNLFYVGIDNADLAIQRVKQRVEKGGHGIPDELIKKRYSQSLKNLEYIAPLCDNVMLYDNTKIFVPIYERQGEKIVLNNTTNIQWLPVSFINKYRVGLRDMANITDFTEKQFEDRLEKNVERLTKNRLAVESPTAFLLGGQPGSGKTSLRSAISEETQGNVVIIDNDTFKQQHPNFDELVKLYEKDVVKHATPYSNRMTEALISRLSDQGYNLVIEGTGRTTDVPIKTATMLQSKGYETKIYVMAVPKIESYLGTIERYETMYADDPMTARATPKQAHDIVVKNLPTNLETLHKTGLFSDIRLYNREGVKLYSSLETPSISPKETLERELNRKVSGKEIQPTLERIEQKMVQNQHQETPEFKAIQQKMECLQPPTPPIPKTPKLPGL
;
A
#
# COMPACT_ATOMS: atom_id res chain seq x y z
N MET A 1 -21.68 37.85 -10.81
CA MET A 1 -20.84 37.15 -9.80
C MET A 1 -19.44 37.72 -9.95
N LYS A 2 -18.72 38.06 -8.87
CA LYS A 2 -17.32 38.51 -9.01
C LYS A 2 -16.51 37.32 -9.50
N ASP A 3 -15.82 37.46 -10.64
CA ASP A 3 -14.92 36.43 -11.14
C ASP A 3 -13.89 36.08 -10.08
N ARG A 4 -13.72 34.77 -9.83
CA ARG A 4 -12.71 34.28 -8.89
C ARG A 4 -11.32 34.56 -9.46
N PRO A 5 -10.35 34.99 -8.64
CA PRO A 5 -9.00 35.18 -9.14
C PRO A 5 -8.41 33.82 -9.57
N GLN A 6 -7.67 33.83 -10.67
CA GLN A 6 -7.21 32.62 -11.34
C GLN A 6 -5.74 32.36 -10.99
N TYR A 7 -5.42 31.12 -10.63
CA TYR A 7 -4.05 30.63 -10.56
C TYR A 7 -3.85 29.56 -11.64
N ILE A 8 -3.12 29.93 -12.69
CA ILE A 8 -2.88 29.05 -13.84
C ILE A 8 -1.48 28.44 -13.75
N ILE A 9 -1.40 27.12 -13.79
CA ILE A 9 -0.16 26.36 -13.76
C ILE A 9 0.10 25.81 -15.16
N VAL A 10 1.10 26.37 -15.86
CA VAL A 10 1.55 25.86 -17.16
C VAL A 10 2.74 24.93 -16.94
N SER A 11 2.55 23.65 -17.26
CA SER A 11 3.44 22.58 -16.82
C SER A 11 3.84 21.61 -17.93
N GLY A 12 4.95 20.90 -17.70
CA GLY A 12 5.56 19.97 -18.65
C GLY A 12 7.08 20.07 -18.64
N VAL A 13 7.79 19.00 -19.01
CA VAL A 13 9.26 18.99 -19.01
C VAL A 13 9.83 20.08 -19.95
N ASN A 14 11.09 20.47 -19.75
CA ASN A 14 11.79 21.30 -20.73
C ASN A 14 11.81 20.59 -22.10
N GLY A 15 11.51 21.30 -23.18
CA GLY A 15 11.37 20.69 -24.52
C GLY A 15 9.96 20.16 -24.84
N ALA A 16 9.04 20.07 -23.88
CA ALA A 16 7.66 19.61 -24.13
C ALA A 16 6.83 20.56 -25.00
N GLY A 17 7.23 21.84 -25.12
CA GLY A 17 6.51 22.84 -25.94
C GLY A 17 5.42 23.62 -25.20
N LYS A 18 5.62 23.90 -23.90
CA LYS A 18 4.77 24.83 -23.13
C LYS A 18 4.60 26.19 -23.82
N SER A 19 5.63 26.68 -24.52
CA SER A 19 5.59 27.90 -25.33
C SER A 19 4.49 27.87 -26.40
N THR A 20 4.21 26.70 -26.98
CA THR A 20 3.14 26.50 -27.96
C THR A 20 1.76 26.79 -27.35
N LEU A 21 1.53 26.42 -26.08
CA LEU A 21 0.27 26.72 -25.41
C LEU A 21 -0.01 28.24 -25.34
N TYR A 22 1.00 29.05 -25.01
CA TYR A 22 0.84 30.51 -24.97
C TYR A 22 0.54 31.12 -26.34
N GLN A 23 1.04 30.51 -27.42
CA GLN A 23 0.80 30.97 -28.79
C GLN A 23 -0.58 30.54 -29.30
N THR A 24 -1.00 29.32 -28.97
CA THR A 24 -2.27 28.75 -29.45
C THR A 24 -3.47 29.32 -28.69
N VAL A 25 -3.31 29.66 -27.41
CA VAL A 25 -4.42 30.09 -26.55
C VAL A 25 -4.07 31.37 -25.74
N PRO A 26 -3.65 32.47 -26.40
CA PRO A 26 -3.17 33.67 -25.70
C PRO A 26 -4.25 34.33 -24.83
N GLN A 27 -5.52 34.17 -25.21
CA GLN A 27 -6.71 34.67 -24.51
C GLN A 27 -6.72 34.23 -23.03
N LEU A 28 -6.25 33.00 -22.73
CA LEU A 28 -6.22 32.46 -21.35
C LEU A 28 -5.30 33.24 -20.41
N PHE A 29 -4.34 33.99 -20.96
CA PHE A 29 -3.28 34.64 -20.19
C PHE A 29 -3.39 36.16 -20.15
N GLN A 30 -4.31 36.77 -20.92
CA GLN A 30 -4.39 38.23 -21.11
C GLN A 30 -4.53 39.00 -19.79
N ASP A 31 -5.39 38.53 -18.89
CA ASP A 31 -5.68 39.21 -17.62
C ASP A 31 -4.93 38.61 -16.42
N THR A 32 -3.77 37.98 -16.67
CA THR A 32 -3.00 37.29 -15.64
C THR A 32 -1.55 37.77 -15.61
N GLN A 33 -1.01 37.93 -14.40
CA GLN A 33 0.42 38.22 -14.24
C GLN A 33 1.26 36.99 -14.60
N ARG A 34 2.19 37.14 -15.55
CA ARG A 34 3.16 36.10 -15.91
C ARG A 34 4.29 36.04 -14.88
N ILE A 35 4.51 34.85 -14.30
CA ILE A 35 5.60 34.57 -13.37
C ILE A 35 6.44 33.42 -13.92
N ASN A 36 7.63 33.72 -14.44
CA ASN A 36 8.53 32.75 -15.07
C ASN A 36 9.96 32.93 -14.55
N ALA A 37 10.54 31.84 -14.03
CA ALA A 37 11.88 31.85 -13.43
C ALA A 37 12.99 32.19 -14.44
N ASP A 38 12.90 31.68 -15.66
CA ASP A 38 13.89 31.90 -16.72
C ASP A 38 13.85 33.36 -17.21
N GLU A 39 12.66 33.94 -17.33
CA GLU A 39 12.48 35.36 -17.68
C GLU A 39 13.01 36.29 -16.59
N ILE A 40 12.76 35.96 -15.32
CA ILE A 40 13.31 36.71 -14.17
C ILE A 40 14.83 36.60 -14.15
N LEU A 41 15.38 35.41 -14.39
CA LEU A 41 16.83 35.20 -14.46
C LEU A 41 17.47 36.06 -15.56
N ASN A 42 16.90 36.03 -16.77
CA ASN A 42 17.38 36.81 -17.92
C ASN A 42 17.28 38.31 -17.68
N LYS A 43 16.15 38.81 -17.15
CA LYS A 43 15.93 40.23 -16.85
C LYS A 43 16.94 40.76 -15.82
N ASN A 44 17.37 39.91 -14.90
CA ASN A 44 18.37 40.24 -13.89
C ASN A 44 19.81 40.03 -14.35
N GLY A 45 20.04 39.68 -15.63
CA GLY A 45 21.38 39.40 -16.17
C GLY A 45 22.06 38.17 -15.56
N GLY A 46 21.29 37.23 -14.99
CA GLY A 46 21.81 36.06 -14.29
C GLY A 46 22.32 34.98 -15.24
N ASP A 47 23.32 34.22 -14.80
CA ASP A 47 23.81 33.05 -15.54
C ASP A 47 23.15 31.78 -15.00
N TRP A 48 22.42 31.08 -15.86
CA TRP A 48 21.75 29.83 -15.52
C TRP A 48 22.72 28.72 -15.08
N ARG A 49 24.00 28.83 -15.41
CA ARG A 49 25.04 27.91 -14.95
C ARG A 49 25.43 28.14 -13.49
N LYS A 50 25.07 29.29 -12.90
CA LYS A 50 25.37 29.65 -11.52
C LYS A 50 24.19 29.35 -10.61
N ASN A 51 24.38 28.45 -9.65
CA ASN A 51 23.35 28.09 -8.67
C ASN A 51 22.86 29.32 -7.86
N SER A 52 23.73 30.29 -7.58
CA SER A 52 23.37 31.53 -6.87
C SER A 52 22.31 32.35 -7.62
N ASP A 53 22.43 32.46 -8.93
CA ASP A 53 21.56 33.30 -9.76
C ASP A 53 20.21 32.63 -9.95
N ASN A 54 20.21 31.30 -10.16
CA ASN A 54 19.00 30.48 -10.13
C ASN A 54 18.25 30.61 -8.80
N MET A 55 18.95 30.57 -7.66
CA MET A 55 18.31 30.75 -6.35
C MET A 55 17.70 32.15 -6.16
N LYS A 56 18.36 33.21 -6.66
CA LYS A 56 17.81 34.57 -6.64
C LYS A 56 16.53 34.67 -7.47
N ALA A 57 16.53 34.12 -8.68
CA ALA A 57 15.35 34.09 -9.55
C ALA A 57 14.19 33.31 -8.88
N MET A 58 14.48 32.17 -8.25
CA MET A 58 13.47 31.39 -7.53
C MET A 58 12.90 32.14 -6.31
N ARG A 59 13.72 32.88 -5.55
CA ARG A 59 13.21 33.73 -4.45
C ARG A 59 12.27 34.82 -4.96
N GLU A 60 12.58 35.40 -6.10
CA GLU A 60 11.75 36.42 -6.73
C GLU A 60 10.42 35.83 -7.24
N VAL A 61 10.43 34.62 -7.82
CA VAL A 61 9.18 33.88 -8.14
C VAL A 61 8.32 33.71 -6.90
N VAL A 62 8.89 33.24 -5.78
CA VAL A 62 8.17 33.06 -4.52
C VAL A 62 7.57 34.39 -4.03
N LYS A 63 8.33 35.48 -4.12
CA LYS A 63 7.86 36.82 -3.74
C LYS A 63 6.68 37.27 -4.60
N GLN A 64 6.77 37.15 -5.91
CA GLN A 64 5.69 37.56 -6.83
C GLN A 64 4.44 36.70 -6.64
N MET A 65 4.58 35.39 -6.43
CA MET A 65 3.44 34.51 -6.15
C MET A 65 2.74 34.89 -4.84
N ASN A 66 3.50 35.19 -3.77
CA ASN A 66 2.91 35.65 -2.51
C ASN A 66 2.15 36.98 -2.71
N GLN A 67 2.77 37.95 -3.38
CA GLN A 67 2.14 39.24 -3.66
C GLN A 67 0.87 39.10 -4.50
N ALA A 68 0.88 38.25 -5.53
CA ALA A 68 -0.30 38.00 -6.34
C ALA A 68 -1.44 37.42 -5.50
N ILE A 69 -1.16 36.38 -4.70
CA ILE A 69 -2.14 35.74 -3.81
C ILE A 69 -2.69 36.71 -2.77
N GLU A 70 -1.84 37.49 -2.11
CA GLU A 70 -2.23 38.47 -1.08
C GLU A 70 -3.07 39.61 -1.64
N SER A 71 -2.78 40.04 -2.87
CA SER A 71 -3.53 41.08 -3.58
C SER A 71 -4.75 40.56 -4.36
N LYS A 72 -5.04 39.26 -4.32
CA LYS A 72 -6.09 38.58 -5.10
C LYS A 72 -6.01 38.87 -6.61
N ARG A 73 -4.80 39.03 -7.14
CA ARG A 73 -4.55 39.21 -8.57
C ARG A 73 -4.40 37.86 -9.27
N SER A 74 -5.07 37.69 -10.40
CA SER A 74 -4.90 36.49 -11.24
C SER A 74 -3.47 36.40 -11.79
N PHE A 75 -2.88 35.21 -11.79
CA PHE A 75 -1.50 34.99 -12.23
C PHE A 75 -1.31 33.61 -12.84
N HIS A 76 -0.28 33.46 -13.65
CA HIS A 76 0.14 32.18 -14.20
C HIS A 76 1.63 31.93 -13.98
N GLN A 77 1.96 30.68 -13.69
CA GLN A 77 3.33 30.22 -13.49
C GLN A 77 3.69 29.15 -14.51
N GLU A 78 4.88 29.28 -15.10
CA GLU A 78 5.50 28.18 -15.83
C GLU A 78 6.36 27.30 -14.91
N THR A 79 6.20 25.98 -15.00
CA THR A 79 6.97 25.03 -14.20
C THR A 79 7.25 23.74 -14.98
N THR A 80 8.29 23.02 -14.60
CA THR A 80 8.49 21.64 -15.06
C THR A 80 7.57 20.65 -14.35
N LEU A 81 6.90 21.10 -13.28
CA LEU A 81 6.17 20.27 -12.33
C LEU A 81 7.05 19.20 -11.67
N SER A 82 8.38 19.31 -11.70
CA SER A 82 9.27 18.30 -11.11
C SER A 82 9.67 18.59 -9.65
N GLY A 83 9.28 19.74 -9.10
CA GLY A 83 9.57 20.14 -7.72
C GLY A 83 8.50 19.70 -6.73
N GLN A 84 8.83 19.70 -5.43
CA GLN A 84 7.92 19.27 -4.34
C GLN A 84 7.01 20.40 -3.81
N GLY A 85 7.22 21.64 -4.25
CA GLY A 85 6.55 22.82 -3.67
C GLY A 85 5.14 23.10 -4.20
N GLN A 86 4.75 22.51 -5.32
CA GLN A 86 3.54 22.94 -6.05
C GLN A 86 2.25 22.76 -5.23
N LYS A 87 2.14 21.65 -4.50
CA LYS A 87 0.99 21.35 -3.63
C LYS A 87 0.72 22.49 -2.63
N LYS A 88 1.76 23.00 -1.96
CA LYS A 88 1.63 24.07 -0.97
C LYS A 88 1.09 25.37 -1.60
N TRP A 89 1.49 25.68 -2.83
CA TRP A 89 0.97 26.85 -3.54
C TRP A 89 -0.50 26.72 -3.92
N ILE A 90 -0.91 25.52 -4.36
CA ILE A 90 -2.31 25.23 -4.68
C ILE A 90 -3.17 25.39 -3.43
N GLU A 91 -2.76 24.76 -2.32
CA GLU A 91 -3.47 24.86 -1.03
C GLU A 91 -3.56 26.32 -0.55
N LYS A 92 -2.45 27.07 -0.62
CA LYS A 92 -2.42 28.49 -0.24
C LYS A 92 -3.35 29.34 -1.11
N ALA A 93 -3.35 29.15 -2.43
CA ALA A 93 -4.21 29.91 -3.34
C ALA A 93 -5.69 29.57 -3.11
N LYS A 94 -6.03 28.29 -2.98
CA LYS A 94 -7.40 27.84 -2.69
C LYS A 94 -7.93 28.41 -1.37
N ALA A 95 -7.11 28.45 -0.33
CA ALA A 95 -7.47 29.07 0.94
C ALA A 95 -7.80 30.58 0.81
N GLN A 96 -7.30 31.25 -0.22
CA GLN A 96 -7.61 32.66 -0.53
C GLN A 96 -8.75 32.84 -1.55
N GLY A 97 -9.39 31.74 -1.95
CA GLY A 97 -10.54 31.74 -2.87
C GLY A 97 -10.16 31.74 -4.35
N TYR A 98 -8.94 31.36 -4.70
CA TYR A 98 -8.53 31.20 -6.11
C TYR A 98 -9.17 29.98 -6.74
N GLU A 99 -9.48 30.10 -8.03
CA GLU A 99 -9.68 28.96 -8.92
C GLU A 99 -8.33 28.54 -9.53
N VAL A 100 -8.01 27.26 -9.43
CA VAL A 100 -6.71 26.71 -9.82
C VAL A 100 -6.85 25.87 -11.08
N ASN A 101 -6.13 26.27 -12.12
CA ASN A 101 -6.18 25.64 -13.44
C ASN A 101 -4.82 25.02 -13.78
N LEU A 102 -4.80 23.73 -14.10
CA LEU A 102 -3.60 23.04 -14.55
C LEU A 102 -3.63 22.81 -16.05
N PHE A 103 -2.61 23.31 -16.74
CA PHE A 103 -2.33 23.00 -18.13
C PHE A 103 -1.02 22.21 -18.19
N TYR A 104 -1.06 20.98 -18.68
CA TYR A 104 0.11 20.11 -18.80
C TYR A 104 0.37 19.77 -20.26
N VAL A 105 1.62 19.93 -20.69
CA VAL A 105 2.08 19.55 -22.03
C VAL A 105 3.05 18.38 -21.90
N GLY A 106 2.69 17.23 -22.46
CA GLY A 106 3.51 16.02 -22.47
C GLY A 106 4.00 15.64 -23.87
N ILE A 107 4.96 14.71 -23.88
CA ILE A 107 5.62 14.14 -25.07
C ILE A 107 6.06 12.71 -24.74
N ASP A 108 6.15 11.84 -25.75
CA ASP A 108 6.30 10.38 -25.60
C ASP A 108 7.47 9.93 -24.71
N ASN A 109 8.61 10.63 -24.76
CA ASN A 109 9.80 10.24 -24.01
C ASN A 109 10.75 11.41 -23.74
N ALA A 110 11.68 11.18 -22.80
CA ALA A 110 12.68 12.15 -22.40
C ALA A 110 13.71 12.45 -23.51
N ASP A 111 14.00 11.51 -24.41
CA ASP A 111 14.97 11.70 -25.48
C ASP A 111 14.49 12.72 -26.51
N LEU A 112 13.19 12.72 -26.83
CA LEU A 112 12.55 13.75 -27.64
C LEU A 112 12.65 15.13 -26.96
N ALA A 113 12.49 15.17 -25.63
CA ALA A 113 12.65 16.40 -24.85
C ALA A 113 14.07 16.96 -24.98
N ILE A 114 15.07 16.08 -24.85
CA ILE A 114 16.50 16.39 -24.99
C ILE A 114 16.78 16.92 -26.40
N GLN A 115 16.32 16.23 -27.44
CA GLN A 115 16.53 16.64 -28.82
C GLN A 115 15.98 18.05 -29.09
N ARG A 116 14.75 18.34 -28.61
CA ARG A 116 14.13 19.66 -28.76
C ARG A 116 14.87 20.75 -27.98
N VAL A 117 15.40 20.45 -26.80
CA VAL A 117 16.24 21.39 -26.05
C VAL A 117 17.55 21.66 -26.79
N LYS A 118 18.21 20.64 -27.35
CA LYS A 118 19.43 20.81 -28.16
C LYS A 118 19.21 21.72 -29.37
N GLN A 119 18.16 21.47 -30.14
CA GLN A 119 17.77 22.34 -31.27
C GLN A 119 17.50 23.79 -30.86
N ARG A 120 16.92 24.00 -29.67
CA ARG A 120 16.69 25.35 -29.13
C ARG A 120 18.00 26.03 -28.73
N VAL A 121 18.96 25.28 -28.19
CA VAL A 121 20.29 25.79 -27.82
C VAL A 121 21.08 26.19 -29.06
N GLU A 122 21.01 25.40 -30.13
CA GLU A 122 21.61 25.75 -31.44
C GLU A 122 21.10 27.10 -31.98
N LYS A 123 19.84 27.45 -31.65
CA LYS A 123 19.21 28.73 -31.99
C LYS A 123 19.45 29.84 -30.94
N GLY A 124 20.40 29.64 -30.01
CA GLY A 124 20.78 30.63 -28.99
C GLY A 124 19.96 30.57 -27.69
N GLY A 125 19.16 29.52 -27.47
CA GLY A 125 18.36 29.37 -26.25
C GLY A 125 19.12 28.76 -25.05
N HIS A 126 18.43 28.72 -23.91
CA HIS A 126 18.96 28.15 -22.66
C HIS A 126 19.05 26.60 -22.71
N GLY A 127 20.22 26.07 -22.35
CA GLY A 127 20.52 24.63 -22.31
C GLY A 127 20.36 24.02 -20.92
N ILE A 128 20.05 22.73 -20.87
CA ILE A 128 19.84 21.96 -19.64
C ILE A 128 20.50 20.59 -19.82
N PRO A 129 21.25 20.08 -18.82
CA PRO A 129 21.88 18.76 -18.91
C PRO A 129 20.87 17.63 -19.18
N ASP A 130 21.21 16.71 -20.08
CA ASP A 130 20.37 15.58 -20.50
C ASP A 130 19.85 14.75 -19.30
N GLU A 131 20.74 14.42 -18.36
CA GLU A 131 20.38 13.66 -17.14
C GLU A 131 19.37 14.41 -16.25
N LEU A 132 19.46 15.74 -16.21
CA LEU A 132 18.49 16.55 -15.47
C LEU A 132 17.13 16.55 -16.18
N ILE A 133 17.10 16.55 -17.51
CA ILE A 133 15.85 16.44 -18.28
C ILE A 133 15.18 15.09 -18.03
N LYS A 134 15.92 13.98 -18.09
CA LYS A 134 15.40 12.63 -17.77
C LYS A 134 14.82 12.57 -16.36
N LYS A 135 15.56 13.07 -15.36
CA LYS A 135 15.07 13.12 -13.97
C LYS A 135 13.79 13.95 -13.84
N ARG A 136 13.75 15.12 -14.49
CA ARG A 136 12.57 16.00 -14.50
C ARG A 136 11.38 15.36 -15.19
N TYR A 137 11.60 14.62 -16.27
CA TYR A 137 10.55 13.92 -17.02
C TYR A 137 9.80 12.95 -16.11
N SER A 138 10.50 11.98 -15.51
CA SER A 138 9.87 10.98 -14.64
C SER A 138 9.21 11.62 -13.41
N GLN A 139 9.87 12.61 -12.80
CA GLN A 139 9.32 13.29 -11.63
C GLN A 139 8.10 14.17 -11.99
N SER A 140 8.08 14.80 -13.16
CA SER A 140 6.96 15.62 -13.65
C SER A 140 5.70 14.78 -13.85
N LEU A 141 5.82 13.60 -14.45
CA LEU A 141 4.69 12.68 -14.65
C LEU A 141 4.14 12.15 -13.32
N LYS A 142 5.03 11.71 -12.42
CA LYS A 142 4.64 11.34 -11.06
C LYS A 142 3.93 12.49 -10.33
N ASN A 143 4.39 13.72 -10.58
CA ASN A 143 3.80 14.90 -9.97
C ASN A 143 2.44 15.28 -10.55
N LEU A 144 2.23 15.06 -11.85
CA LEU A 144 0.95 15.25 -12.50
C LEU A 144 -0.15 14.42 -11.82
N GLU A 145 0.12 13.15 -11.48
CA GLU A 145 -0.85 12.25 -10.85
C GLU A 145 -1.43 12.76 -9.54
N TYR A 146 -0.61 13.40 -8.70
CA TYR A 146 -1.04 13.90 -7.40
C TYR A 146 -1.42 15.38 -7.41
N ILE A 147 -0.94 16.17 -8.38
CA ILE A 147 -1.31 17.59 -8.50
C ILE A 147 -2.65 17.76 -9.21
N ALA A 148 -2.91 17.00 -10.27
CA ALA A 148 -4.16 17.11 -11.04
C ALA A 148 -5.45 17.03 -10.19
N PRO A 149 -5.57 16.15 -9.16
CA PRO A 149 -6.74 16.14 -8.27
C PRO A 149 -6.90 17.40 -7.42
N LEU A 150 -5.82 18.13 -7.15
CA LEU A 150 -5.84 19.31 -6.28
C LEU A 150 -6.31 20.56 -7.03
N CYS A 151 -6.29 20.54 -8.36
CA CYS A 151 -6.73 21.65 -9.21
C CYS A 151 -8.23 21.59 -9.45
N ASP A 152 -8.85 22.73 -9.75
CA ASP A 152 -10.27 22.81 -10.09
C ASP A 152 -10.48 22.33 -11.52
N ASN A 153 -9.64 22.82 -12.44
CA ASN A 153 -9.67 22.43 -13.85
C ASN A 153 -8.32 21.85 -14.28
N VAL A 154 -8.34 20.86 -15.17
CA VAL A 154 -7.14 20.17 -15.69
C VAL A 154 -7.26 20.00 -17.19
N MET A 155 -6.25 20.44 -17.92
CA MET A 155 -6.14 20.28 -19.37
C MET A 155 -4.78 19.70 -19.73
N LEU A 156 -4.80 18.59 -20.46
CA LEU A 156 -3.59 17.93 -20.92
C LEU A 156 -3.49 18.02 -22.44
N TYR A 157 -2.28 18.28 -22.92
CA TYR A 157 -1.94 18.35 -24.33
C TYR A 157 -0.86 17.32 -24.65
N ASP A 158 -1.06 16.57 -25.74
CA ASP A 158 0.03 15.87 -26.39
C ASP A 158 0.74 16.84 -27.34
N ASN A 159 2.06 16.79 -27.34
CA ASN A 159 2.88 17.53 -28.28
C ASN A 159 4.01 16.67 -28.85
N THR A 160 3.81 15.35 -28.94
CA THR A 160 4.81 14.45 -29.52
C THR A 160 5.02 14.76 -31.00
N LYS A 161 3.94 14.83 -31.77
CA LYS A 161 3.97 15.13 -33.22
C LYS A 161 3.24 16.43 -33.55
N ILE A 162 2.03 16.56 -33.04
CA ILE A 162 1.16 17.72 -33.22
C ILE A 162 0.68 18.17 -31.84
N PHE A 163 0.48 19.48 -31.67
CA PHE A 163 -0.03 20.04 -30.42
C PHE A 163 -1.55 19.88 -30.36
N VAL A 164 -2.04 18.92 -29.59
CA VAL A 164 -3.48 18.59 -29.51
C VAL A 164 -3.93 18.39 -28.07
N PRO A 165 -5.13 18.87 -27.68
CA PRO A 165 -5.70 18.54 -26.39
C PRO A 165 -6.09 17.06 -26.35
N ILE A 166 -5.73 16.37 -25.27
CA ILE A 166 -6.00 14.94 -25.06
C ILE A 166 -6.88 14.67 -23.85
N TYR A 167 -7.00 15.61 -22.92
CA TYR A 167 -7.82 15.47 -21.73
C TYR A 167 -8.25 16.84 -21.22
N GLU A 168 -9.51 16.96 -20.82
CA GLU A 168 -10.05 18.16 -20.20
C GLU A 168 -11.03 17.77 -19.08
N ARG A 169 -10.79 18.32 -17.89
CA ARG A 169 -11.69 18.26 -16.74
C ARG A 169 -12.00 19.68 -16.28
N GLN A 170 -13.29 20.00 -16.21
CA GLN A 170 -13.82 21.23 -15.64
C GLN A 170 -14.59 20.92 -14.36
N GLY A 171 -14.06 21.32 -13.20
CA GLY A 171 -14.57 20.88 -11.91
C GLY A 171 -14.64 19.35 -11.81
N GLU A 172 -15.82 18.80 -11.53
CA GLU A 172 -16.02 17.34 -11.47
C GLU A 172 -16.27 16.68 -12.84
N LYS A 173 -16.51 17.47 -13.89
CA LYS A 173 -16.92 16.97 -15.20
C LYS A 173 -15.72 16.78 -16.13
N ILE A 174 -15.59 15.59 -16.70
CA ILE A 174 -14.66 15.31 -17.79
C ILE A 174 -15.33 15.75 -19.10
N VAL A 175 -14.70 16.69 -19.80
CA VAL A 175 -15.18 17.30 -21.06
C VAL A 175 -14.54 16.62 -22.26
N LEU A 176 -13.27 16.20 -22.15
CA LEU A 176 -12.53 15.51 -23.19
C LEU A 176 -11.68 14.39 -22.57
N ASN A 177 -11.65 13.21 -23.20
CA ASN A 177 -10.77 12.12 -22.79
C ASN A 177 -10.31 11.25 -23.97
N ASN A 178 -9.25 11.70 -24.64
CA ASN A 178 -8.56 11.01 -25.72
C ASN A 178 -7.21 10.42 -25.23
N THR A 179 -7.20 9.81 -24.04
CA THR A 179 -5.96 9.33 -23.40
C THR A 179 -5.57 7.90 -23.74
N THR A 180 -6.47 7.12 -24.37
CA THR A 180 -6.32 5.66 -24.60
C THR A 180 -5.03 5.25 -25.31
N ASN A 181 -4.49 6.10 -26.19
CA ASN A 181 -3.29 5.79 -26.99
C ASN A 181 -2.09 6.72 -26.67
N ILE A 182 -2.11 7.39 -25.52
CA ILE A 182 -1.05 8.34 -25.13
C ILE A 182 0.01 7.63 -24.31
N GLN A 183 1.18 7.37 -24.90
CA GLN A 183 2.22 6.54 -24.31
C GLN A 183 2.88 7.15 -23.07
N TRP A 184 3.03 8.47 -23.03
CA TRP A 184 3.71 9.15 -21.93
C TRP A 184 2.82 9.38 -20.71
N LEU A 185 1.50 9.23 -20.84
CA LEU A 185 0.58 9.48 -19.74
C LEU A 185 0.55 8.24 -18.83
N PRO A 186 0.74 8.38 -17.51
CA PRO A 186 0.76 7.22 -16.62
C PRO A 186 -0.53 6.41 -16.71
N VAL A 187 -0.41 5.08 -16.76
CA VAL A 187 -1.57 4.17 -16.80
C VAL A 187 -2.47 4.38 -15.59
N SER A 188 -1.90 4.67 -14.41
CA SER A 188 -2.63 5.08 -13.21
C SER A 188 -3.48 6.32 -13.44
N PHE A 189 -2.97 7.34 -14.16
CA PHE A 189 -3.75 8.52 -14.54
C PHE A 189 -4.87 8.15 -15.52
N ILE A 190 -4.55 7.39 -16.57
CA ILE A 190 -5.53 6.94 -17.58
C ILE A 190 -6.66 6.15 -16.90
N ASN A 191 -6.35 5.21 -16.02
CA ASN A 191 -7.32 4.39 -15.31
C ASN A 191 -8.13 5.22 -14.30
N LYS A 192 -7.47 6.12 -13.57
CA LYS A 192 -8.12 7.01 -12.60
C LYS A 192 -9.08 8.00 -13.24
N TYR A 193 -8.85 8.43 -14.48
CA TYR A 193 -9.69 9.45 -15.13
C TYR A 193 -10.43 8.94 -16.38
N ARG A 194 -10.44 7.62 -16.60
CA ARG A 194 -11.32 6.96 -17.59
C ARG A 194 -12.77 6.84 -17.13
N VAL A 195 -12.96 6.75 -15.82
CA VAL A 195 -14.26 6.65 -15.15
C VAL A 195 -14.42 7.95 -14.35
N GLY A 196 -15.59 8.59 -14.37
CA GLY A 196 -15.76 9.90 -13.74
C GLY A 196 -15.39 9.86 -12.25
N LEU A 197 -15.04 11.00 -11.64
CA LEU A 197 -14.75 11.07 -10.20
C LEU A 197 -15.92 10.54 -9.33
N ARG A 198 -17.16 10.59 -9.84
CA ARG A 198 -18.35 9.97 -9.24
C ARG A 198 -18.36 8.44 -9.32
N ASP A 199 -17.73 7.84 -10.32
CA ASP A 199 -17.67 6.39 -10.48
C ASP A 199 -16.61 5.74 -9.59
N MET A 200 -15.59 6.49 -9.15
CA MET A 200 -14.56 5.97 -8.23
C MET A 200 -15.10 5.69 -6.82
N ALA A 201 -16.03 6.51 -6.32
CA ALA A 201 -16.78 6.20 -5.10
C ALA A 201 -17.68 4.97 -5.32
N ASN A 202 -18.35 4.88 -6.48
CA ASN A 202 -19.22 3.75 -6.83
C ASN A 202 -18.52 2.38 -6.91
N ILE A 203 -17.22 2.32 -7.21
CA ILE A 203 -16.50 1.03 -7.36
C ILE A 203 -16.08 0.47 -5.99
N THR A 204 -15.71 1.31 -5.02
CA THR A 204 -15.46 0.87 -3.63
C THR A 204 -16.74 0.64 -2.86
N ASP A 205 -17.83 1.31 -3.26
CA ASP A 205 -19.14 1.10 -2.69
C ASP A 205 -19.79 -0.16 -3.28
N PHE A 206 -20.76 -0.69 -2.53
CA PHE A 206 -21.57 -1.82 -2.93
C PHE A 206 -22.97 -1.64 -2.39
N THR A 207 -23.95 -2.16 -3.13
CA THR A 207 -25.36 -2.09 -2.71
C THR A 207 -25.64 -3.08 -1.58
N GLU A 208 -26.65 -2.77 -0.76
CA GLU A 208 -27.15 -3.68 0.27
C GLU A 208 -27.55 -5.04 -0.31
N LYS A 209 -28.18 -5.06 -1.49
CA LYS A 209 -28.54 -6.31 -2.17
C LYS A 209 -27.30 -7.15 -2.53
N GLN A 210 -26.27 -6.55 -3.12
CA GLN A 210 -25.03 -7.27 -3.46
C GLN A 210 -24.31 -7.82 -2.23
N PHE A 211 -24.41 -7.12 -1.09
CA PHE A 211 -23.89 -7.57 0.20
C PHE A 211 -24.71 -8.75 0.73
N GLU A 212 -26.03 -8.62 0.78
CA GLU A 212 -26.94 -9.66 1.29
C GLU A 212 -26.85 -10.95 0.46
N ASP A 213 -26.87 -10.85 -0.87
CA ASP A 213 -26.72 -12.00 -1.78
C ASP A 213 -25.42 -12.79 -1.50
N ARG A 214 -24.34 -12.10 -1.11
CA ARG A 214 -23.05 -12.73 -0.77
C ARG A 214 -23.03 -13.23 0.66
N LEU A 215 -23.72 -12.56 1.58
CA LEU A 215 -23.88 -13.00 2.95
C LEU A 215 -24.64 -14.33 3.00
N GLU A 216 -25.77 -14.45 2.30
CA GLU A 216 -26.56 -15.68 2.22
C GLU A 216 -25.74 -16.85 1.66
N LYS A 217 -25.03 -16.62 0.54
CA LYS A 217 -24.12 -17.62 -0.04
C LYS A 217 -23.02 -18.04 0.92
N ASN A 218 -22.45 -17.10 1.67
CA ASN A 218 -21.44 -17.43 2.67
C ASN A 218 -22.02 -18.22 3.83
N VAL A 219 -23.21 -17.88 4.32
CA VAL A 219 -23.91 -18.64 5.35
C VAL A 219 -24.11 -20.07 4.88
N GLU A 220 -24.72 -20.28 3.71
CA GLU A 220 -24.96 -21.62 3.14
C GLU A 220 -23.66 -22.43 3.00
N ARG A 221 -22.62 -21.81 2.44
CA ARG A 221 -21.32 -22.47 2.23
C ARG A 221 -20.65 -22.84 3.55
N LEU A 222 -20.70 -21.95 4.55
CA LEU A 222 -20.01 -22.11 5.82
C LEU A 222 -20.73 -23.07 6.77
N THR A 223 -22.06 -23.15 6.70
CA THR A 223 -22.86 -24.06 7.54
C THR A 223 -23.07 -25.43 6.90
N LYS A 224 -22.61 -25.65 5.66
CA LYS A 224 -22.68 -26.94 4.99
C LYS A 224 -22.07 -28.05 5.86
N ASN A 225 -22.87 -29.06 6.18
CA ASN A 225 -22.51 -30.17 7.07
C ASN A 225 -22.10 -29.72 8.48
N ARG A 226 -22.70 -28.63 8.98
CA ARG A 226 -22.56 -28.15 10.36
C ARG A 226 -23.95 -28.06 10.98
N LEU A 227 -24.01 -28.30 12.27
CA LEU A 227 -25.24 -28.27 13.05
C LEU A 227 -25.10 -27.23 14.17
N ALA A 228 -26.16 -26.46 14.35
CA ALA A 228 -26.34 -25.66 15.54
C ALA A 228 -26.44 -26.57 16.78
N VAL A 229 -26.00 -26.06 17.93
CA VAL A 229 -25.99 -26.77 19.20
C VAL A 229 -26.63 -25.91 20.29
N GLU A 230 -27.15 -26.54 21.34
CA GLU A 230 -27.82 -25.83 22.45
C GLU A 230 -26.86 -24.95 23.25
N SER A 231 -25.62 -25.42 23.45
CA SER A 231 -24.57 -24.71 24.20
C SER A 231 -23.35 -24.48 23.29
N PRO A 232 -23.38 -23.44 22.44
CA PRO A 232 -22.34 -23.25 21.44
C PRO A 232 -21.06 -22.67 22.03
N THR A 233 -19.91 -23.06 21.46
CA THR A 233 -18.59 -22.54 21.84
C THR A 233 -18.01 -21.70 20.70
N ALA A 234 -17.47 -20.53 21.03
CA ALA A 234 -16.72 -19.68 20.11
C ALA A 234 -15.23 -19.63 20.50
N PHE A 235 -14.38 -19.91 19.52
CA PHE A 235 -12.93 -19.96 19.64
C PHE A 235 -12.32 -18.77 18.90
N LEU A 236 -11.77 -17.81 19.66
CA LEU A 236 -11.04 -16.68 19.09
C LEU A 236 -9.57 -17.07 18.93
N LEU A 237 -9.03 -16.91 17.72
CA LEU A 237 -7.65 -17.27 17.43
C LEU A 237 -6.70 -16.09 17.64
N GLY A 238 -5.50 -16.38 18.16
CA GLY A 238 -4.41 -15.42 18.28
C GLY A 238 -3.07 -15.95 17.74
N GLY A 239 -2.15 -15.04 17.46
CA GLY A 239 -0.80 -15.37 17.02
C GLY A 239 -0.32 -14.47 15.89
N GLN A 240 0.97 -14.15 15.90
CA GLN A 240 1.61 -13.34 14.88
C GLN A 240 1.48 -13.96 13.48
N PRO A 241 1.47 -13.16 12.40
CA PRO A 241 1.62 -13.66 11.04
C PRO A 241 2.74 -14.71 10.92
N GLY A 242 2.51 -15.78 10.16
CA GLY A 242 3.50 -16.86 9.98
C GLY A 242 3.66 -17.81 11.19
N SER A 243 2.95 -17.63 12.30
CA SER A 243 3.01 -18.56 13.43
C SER A 243 2.43 -19.95 13.11
N GLY A 244 1.49 -20.05 12.17
CA GLY A 244 0.85 -21.32 11.81
C GLY A 244 -0.51 -21.54 12.47
N LYS A 245 -1.34 -20.48 12.58
CA LYS A 245 -2.70 -20.53 13.15
C LYS A 245 -3.60 -21.63 12.58
N THR A 246 -3.31 -22.15 11.40
CA THR A 246 -3.99 -23.32 10.83
C THR A 246 -3.93 -24.55 11.75
N SER A 247 -2.84 -24.75 12.52
CA SER A 247 -2.75 -25.84 13.50
C SER A 247 -3.80 -25.71 14.61
N LEU A 248 -4.17 -24.48 15.00
CA LEU A 248 -5.26 -24.26 15.96
C LEU A 248 -6.61 -24.69 15.39
N ARG A 249 -6.84 -24.48 14.09
CA ARG A 249 -8.07 -24.94 13.42
C ARG A 249 -8.17 -26.46 13.48
N SER A 250 -7.06 -27.18 13.32
CA SER A 250 -7.04 -28.65 13.47
C SER A 250 -7.39 -29.08 14.89
N ALA A 251 -6.78 -28.47 15.91
CA ALA A 251 -7.07 -28.77 17.31
C ALA A 251 -8.55 -28.50 17.67
N ILE A 252 -9.12 -27.40 17.17
CA ILE A 252 -10.54 -27.08 17.40
C ILE A 252 -11.45 -27.99 16.61
N SER A 253 -11.08 -28.37 15.38
CA SER A 253 -11.84 -29.34 14.60
C SER A 253 -11.86 -30.71 15.28
N GLU A 254 -10.78 -31.12 15.94
CA GLU A 254 -10.76 -32.34 16.76
C GLU A 254 -11.66 -32.20 17.99
N GLU A 255 -11.54 -31.09 18.74
CA GLU A 255 -12.36 -30.79 19.92
C GLU A 255 -13.88 -30.75 19.62
N THR A 256 -14.24 -30.27 18.42
CA THR A 256 -15.64 -30.14 17.98
C THR A 256 -16.11 -31.27 17.06
N GLN A 257 -15.29 -32.30 16.84
CA GLN A 257 -15.57 -33.40 15.90
C GLN A 257 -15.94 -32.91 14.48
N GLY A 258 -15.33 -31.80 14.06
CA GLY A 258 -15.57 -31.14 12.79
C GLY A 258 -16.82 -30.26 12.75
N ASN A 259 -17.65 -30.23 13.81
CA ASN A 259 -18.84 -29.40 13.88
C ASN A 259 -18.52 -27.97 14.33
N VAL A 260 -17.79 -27.24 13.49
CA VAL A 260 -17.42 -25.84 13.71
C VAL A 260 -17.36 -25.04 12.41
N VAL A 261 -17.79 -23.78 12.48
CA VAL A 261 -17.75 -22.84 11.35
C VAL A 261 -16.54 -21.92 11.46
N ILE A 262 -15.74 -21.83 10.42
CA ILE A 262 -14.53 -21.01 10.39
C ILE A 262 -14.82 -19.68 9.68
N ILE A 263 -14.65 -18.57 10.40
CA ILE A 263 -14.81 -17.21 9.91
C ILE A 263 -13.43 -16.56 9.79
N ASP A 264 -12.98 -16.37 8.55
CA ASP A 264 -11.67 -15.81 8.20
C ASP A 264 -11.85 -14.59 7.29
N ASN A 265 -11.54 -13.41 7.83
CA ASN A 265 -11.70 -12.13 7.14
C ASN A 265 -10.95 -12.07 5.80
N ASP A 266 -9.78 -12.71 5.70
CA ASP A 266 -8.98 -12.66 4.48
C ASP A 266 -9.69 -13.31 3.29
N THR A 267 -10.52 -14.32 3.55
CA THR A 267 -11.29 -15.04 2.51
C THR A 267 -12.39 -14.20 1.87
N PHE A 268 -12.88 -13.17 2.56
CA PHE A 268 -14.00 -12.35 2.08
C PHE A 268 -13.54 -11.15 1.25
N LYS A 269 -12.26 -10.75 1.31
CA LYS A 269 -11.76 -9.57 0.58
C LYS A 269 -11.97 -9.68 -0.93
N GLN A 270 -11.70 -10.86 -1.50
CA GLN A 270 -11.85 -11.11 -2.93
C GLN A 270 -13.31 -11.21 -3.37
N GLN A 271 -14.25 -11.30 -2.41
CA GLN A 271 -15.67 -11.38 -2.71
C GLN A 271 -16.32 -9.99 -2.87
N HIS A 272 -15.55 -8.91 -2.74
CA HIS A 272 -16.05 -7.56 -3.00
C HIS A 272 -16.77 -7.52 -4.37
N PRO A 273 -17.96 -6.91 -4.50
CA PRO A 273 -18.72 -6.97 -5.75
C PRO A 273 -17.97 -6.51 -6.99
N ASN A 274 -17.12 -5.51 -6.82
CA ASN A 274 -16.27 -4.93 -7.87
C ASN A 274 -14.78 -5.28 -7.69
N PHE A 275 -14.45 -6.46 -7.13
CA PHE A 275 -13.06 -6.78 -6.77
C PHE A 275 -12.10 -6.70 -7.97
N ASP A 276 -12.51 -7.18 -9.14
CA ASP A 276 -11.69 -7.16 -10.35
C ASP A 276 -11.40 -5.72 -10.82
N GLU A 277 -12.38 -4.82 -10.74
CA GLU A 277 -12.21 -3.40 -11.00
C GLU A 277 -11.27 -2.74 -9.98
N LEU A 278 -11.40 -3.11 -8.70
CA LEU A 278 -10.51 -2.62 -7.64
C LEU A 278 -9.06 -3.10 -7.85
N VAL A 279 -8.85 -4.35 -8.30
CA VAL A 279 -7.53 -4.87 -8.66
C VAL A 279 -6.94 -4.07 -9.83
N LYS A 280 -7.73 -3.80 -10.87
CA LYS A 280 -7.27 -2.99 -12.03
C LYS A 280 -6.91 -1.55 -11.64
N LEU A 281 -7.59 -0.99 -10.65
CA LEU A 281 -7.42 0.40 -10.22
C LEU A 281 -6.29 0.58 -9.20
N TYR A 282 -6.17 -0.35 -8.25
CA TYR A 282 -5.28 -0.21 -7.09
C TYR A 282 -4.14 -1.23 -7.06
N GLU A 283 -4.13 -2.22 -7.95
CA GLU A 283 -3.11 -3.28 -8.03
C GLU A 283 -2.82 -3.89 -6.64
N LYS A 284 -1.58 -3.80 -6.16
CA LYS A 284 -1.16 -4.34 -4.86
C LYS A 284 -1.82 -3.65 -3.66
N ASP A 285 -2.34 -2.43 -3.82
CA ASP A 285 -3.02 -1.67 -2.77
C ASP A 285 -4.51 -2.01 -2.61
N VAL A 286 -5.07 -2.90 -3.46
CA VAL A 286 -6.48 -3.33 -3.44
C VAL A 286 -6.98 -3.77 -2.06
N VAL A 287 -6.09 -4.34 -1.24
CA VAL A 287 -6.39 -4.83 0.12
C VAL A 287 -7.03 -3.75 0.98
N LYS A 288 -6.51 -2.53 0.91
CA LYS A 288 -6.99 -1.40 1.72
C LYS A 288 -8.43 -1.05 1.35
N HIS A 289 -8.78 -1.19 0.08
CA HIS A 289 -10.08 -0.86 -0.48
C HIS A 289 -11.12 -1.98 -0.29
N ALA A 290 -10.69 -3.25 -0.27
CA ALA A 290 -11.58 -4.39 -0.01
C ALA A 290 -11.81 -4.67 1.50
N THR A 291 -10.96 -4.14 2.38
CA THR A 291 -11.03 -4.39 3.83
C THR A 291 -12.34 -3.90 4.49
N PRO A 292 -12.89 -2.73 4.16
CA PRO A 292 -14.19 -2.31 4.72
C PRO A 292 -15.32 -3.31 4.45
N TYR A 293 -15.41 -3.82 3.21
CA TYR A 293 -16.37 -4.87 2.84
C TYR A 293 -16.14 -6.16 3.63
N SER A 294 -14.90 -6.67 3.71
CA SER A 294 -14.61 -7.93 4.40
C SER A 294 -14.85 -7.85 5.90
N ASN A 295 -14.58 -6.68 6.52
CA ASN A 295 -14.90 -6.42 7.92
C ASN A 295 -16.41 -6.48 8.16
N ARG A 296 -17.19 -5.77 7.34
CA ARG A 296 -18.65 -5.79 7.42
C ARG A 296 -19.21 -7.20 7.22
N MET A 297 -18.69 -7.95 6.25
CA MET A 297 -19.09 -9.35 5.99
C MET A 297 -18.75 -10.25 7.19
N THR A 298 -17.57 -10.09 7.79
CA THR A 298 -17.14 -10.84 8.97
C THR A 298 -18.06 -10.59 10.16
N GLU A 299 -18.37 -9.32 10.46
CA GLU A 299 -19.27 -8.94 11.55
C GLU A 299 -20.70 -9.47 11.32
N ALA A 300 -21.22 -9.37 10.09
CA ALA A 300 -22.53 -9.88 9.73
C ALA A 300 -22.60 -11.42 9.85
N LEU A 301 -21.57 -12.13 9.42
CA LEU A 301 -21.48 -13.60 9.57
C LEU A 301 -21.39 -14.00 11.04
N ILE A 302 -20.56 -13.34 11.84
CA ILE A 302 -20.48 -13.59 13.28
C ILE A 302 -21.87 -13.40 13.91
N SER A 303 -22.58 -12.30 13.59
CA SER A 303 -23.92 -12.07 14.11
C SER A 303 -24.90 -13.17 13.69
N ARG A 304 -25.05 -13.40 12.38
CA ARG A 304 -26.05 -14.33 11.81
C ARG A 304 -25.84 -15.78 12.27
N LEU A 305 -24.58 -16.21 12.37
CA LEU A 305 -24.24 -17.57 12.78
C LEU A 305 -24.32 -17.74 14.30
N SER A 306 -24.04 -16.67 15.06
CA SER A 306 -24.25 -16.70 16.52
C SER A 306 -25.71 -16.67 16.92
N ASP A 307 -26.57 -16.00 16.16
CA ASP A 307 -28.04 -16.04 16.37
C ASP A 307 -28.62 -17.45 16.18
N GLN A 308 -27.93 -18.30 15.41
CA GLN A 308 -28.35 -19.66 15.11
C GLN A 308 -27.72 -20.73 16.02
N GLY A 309 -26.72 -20.39 16.85
CA GLY A 309 -26.11 -21.36 17.78
C GLY A 309 -25.07 -22.30 17.16
N TYR A 310 -24.36 -21.89 16.10
CA TYR A 310 -23.23 -22.66 15.57
C TYR A 310 -21.97 -22.49 16.43
N ASN A 311 -21.14 -23.54 16.57
CA ASN A 311 -19.77 -23.37 17.07
C ASN A 311 -18.96 -22.53 16.08
N LEU A 312 -18.19 -21.55 16.57
CA LEU A 312 -17.49 -20.58 15.72
C LEU A 312 -15.98 -20.60 15.97
N VAL A 313 -15.19 -20.58 14.91
CA VAL A 313 -13.78 -20.18 14.95
C VAL A 313 -13.68 -18.81 14.31
N ILE A 314 -13.19 -17.82 15.05
CA ILE A 314 -13.04 -16.45 14.58
C ILE A 314 -11.55 -16.15 14.48
N GLU A 315 -11.05 -15.96 13.26
CA GLU A 315 -9.63 -15.69 13.07
C GLU A 315 -9.26 -14.26 13.48
N GLY A 316 -8.24 -14.15 14.32
CA GLY A 316 -7.70 -12.89 14.79
C GLY A 316 -6.18 -12.88 14.78
N THR A 317 -5.62 -11.68 14.87
CA THR A 317 -4.17 -11.48 15.04
C THR A 317 -3.78 -11.26 16.50
N GLY A 318 -4.74 -11.03 17.41
CA GLY A 318 -4.45 -10.69 18.81
C GLY A 318 -3.71 -9.35 18.98
N ARG A 319 -3.78 -8.45 17.98
CA ARG A 319 -3.07 -7.15 18.00
C ARG A 319 -3.61 -6.20 19.07
N THR A 320 -4.90 -6.30 19.40
CA THR A 320 -5.61 -5.47 20.37
C THR A 320 -6.43 -6.34 21.32
N THR A 321 -6.85 -5.76 22.44
CA THR A 321 -7.74 -6.40 23.44
C THR A 321 -9.21 -6.03 23.22
N ASP A 322 -9.50 -4.84 22.70
CA ASP A 322 -10.87 -4.32 22.62
C ASP A 322 -11.77 -5.15 21.70
N VAL A 323 -11.23 -5.58 20.56
CA VAL A 323 -11.95 -6.40 19.58
C VAL A 323 -12.34 -7.76 20.17
N PRO A 324 -11.40 -8.59 20.70
CA PRO A 324 -11.78 -9.86 21.31
C PRO A 324 -12.71 -9.70 22.52
N ILE A 325 -12.55 -8.65 23.35
CA ILE A 325 -13.45 -8.37 24.48
C ILE A 325 -14.88 -8.09 23.98
N LYS A 326 -15.03 -7.19 23.00
CA LYS A 326 -16.33 -6.84 22.42
C LYS A 326 -17.00 -8.05 21.78
N THR A 327 -16.24 -8.83 21.01
CA THR A 327 -16.73 -10.05 20.36
C THR A 327 -17.17 -11.09 21.39
N ALA A 328 -16.34 -11.35 22.41
CA ALA A 328 -16.66 -12.33 23.45
C ALA A 328 -17.90 -11.91 24.25
N THR A 329 -18.00 -10.65 24.66
CA THR A 329 -19.15 -10.11 25.40
C THR A 329 -20.45 -10.26 24.61
N MET A 330 -20.43 -9.96 23.30
CA MET A 330 -21.59 -10.11 22.42
C MET A 330 -22.00 -11.58 22.26
N LEU A 331 -21.03 -12.49 22.14
CA LEU A 331 -21.31 -13.93 22.02
C LEU A 331 -21.87 -14.49 23.34
N GLN A 332 -21.31 -14.11 24.48
CA GLN A 332 -21.81 -14.51 25.79
C GLN A 332 -23.24 -14.03 26.06
N SER A 333 -23.62 -12.84 25.59
CA SER A 333 -25.02 -12.39 25.70
C SER A 333 -25.99 -13.20 24.84
N LYS A 334 -25.48 -14.06 23.95
CA LYS A 334 -26.22 -15.05 23.17
C LYS A 334 -26.04 -16.49 23.70
N GLY A 335 -25.49 -16.66 24.91
CA GLY A 335 -25.34 -17.97 25.55
C GLY A 335 -24.10 -18.76 25.12
N TYR A 336 -23.13 -18.13 24.45
CA TYR A 336 -21.90 -18.82 24.04
C TYR A 336 -20.90 -18.98 25.19
N GLU A 337 -20.25 -20.14 25.22
CA GLU A 337 -18.93 -20.26 25.85
C GLU A 337 -17.87 -19.65 24.93
N THR A 338 -16.95 -18.84 25.48
CA THR A 338 -15.89 -18.18 24.71
C THR A 338 -14.51 -18.65 25.16
N LYS A 339 -13.67 -19.08 24.21
CA LYS A 339 -12.28 -19.53 24.42
C LYS A 339 -11.30 -18.74 23.56
N ILE A 340 -10.03 -18.66 23.96
CA ILE A 340 -8.95 -18.08 23.15
C ILE A 340 -7.84 -19.11 22.95
N TYR A 341 -7.56 -19.50 21.70
CA TYR A 341 -6.43 -20.37 21.37
C TYR A 341 -5.38 -19.57 20.60
N VAL A 342 -4.12 -19.68 21.02
CA VAL A 342 -3.03 -18.84 20.51
C VAL A 342 -1.81 -19.68 20.14
N MET A 343 -1.18 -19.34 19.02
CA MET A 343 0.11 -19.91 18.67
C MET A 343 1.23 -19.29 19.52
N ALA A 344 2.01 -20.12 20.20
CA ALA A 344 3.24 -19.78 20.90
C ALA A 344 4.43 -20.34 20.11
N VAL A 345 5.01 -19.49 19.26
CA VAL A 345 6.04 -19.87 18.28
C VAL A 345 7.18 -18.87 18.32
N PRO A 346 8.46 -19.30 18.27
CA PRO A 346 9.58 -18.38 18.25
C PRO A 346 9.47 -17.32 17.16
N LYS A 347 9.78 -16.06 17.51
CA LYS A 347 9.61 -14.91 16.60
C LYS A 347 10.39 -15.04 15.29
N ILE A 348 11.52 -15.76 15.31
CA ILE A 348 12.32 -16.02 14.11
C ILE A 348 11.62 -17.00 13.18
N GLU A 349 11.04 -18.08 13.71
CA GLU A 349 10.33 -19.08 12.92
C GLU A 349 9.05 -18.51 12.30
N SER A 350 8.30 -17.69 13.05
CA SER A 350 7.11 -17.05 12.51
C SER A 350 7.47 -16.03 11.44
N TYR A 351 8.57 -15.27 11.61
CA TYR A 351 9.04 -14.34 10.59
C TYR A 351 9.45 -15.08 9.30
N LEU A 352 10.25 -16.14 9.40
CA LEU A 352 10.59 -16.99 8.26
C LEU A 352 9.33 -17.58 7.59
N GLY A 353 8.34 -17.99 8.38
CA GLY A 353 7.05 -18.45 7.86
C GLY A 353 6.28 -17.40 7.06
N THR A 354 6.44 -16.10 7.37
CA THR A 354 5.86 -15.03 6.53
C THR A 354 6.54 -14.91 5.17
N ILE A 355 7.85 -15.11 5.12
CA ILE A 355 8.64 -15.09 3.88
C ILE A 355 8.28 -16.34 3.05
N GLU A 356 8.33 -17.53 3.65
CA GLU A 356 7.98 -18.78 2.99
C GLU A 356 6.56 -18.74 2.39
N ARG A 357 5.59 -18.20 3.13
CA ARG A 357 4.22 -18.00 2.64
C ARG A 357 4.19 -17.07 1.42
N TYR A 358 4.89 -15.95 1.47
CA TYR A 358 4.93 -15.02 0.34
C TYR A 358 5.54 -15.66 -0.90
N GLU A 359 6.71 -16.29 -0.76
CA GLU A 359 7.40 -16.92 -1.90
C GLU A 359 6.60 -18.09 -2.48
N THR A 360 5.88 -18.83 -1.64
CA THR A 360 4.96 -19.88 -2.10
C THR A 360 3.79 -19.29 -2.89
N MET A 361 3.11 -18.28 -2.33
CA MET A 361 2.01 -17.62 -3.04
C MET A 361 2.46 -16.93 -4.33
N TYR A 362 3.68 -16.40 -4.37
CA TYR A 362 4.25 -15.76 -5.55
C TYR A 362 4.54 -16.76 -6.67
N ALA A 363 5.00 -17.96 -6.32
CA ALA A 363 5.19 -19.03 -7.29
C ALA A 363 3.85 -19.49 -7.90
N ASP A 364 2.76 -19.48 -7.12
CA ASP A 364 1.43 -19.84 -7.58
C ASP A 364 0.79 -18.74 -8.45
N ASP A 365 0.82 -17.49 -7.95
CA ASP A 365 0.28 -16.32 -8.65
C ASP A 365 0.98 -15.01 -8.20
N PRO A 366 1.90 -14.49 -9.02
CA PRO A 366 2.61 -13.23 -8.72
C PRO A 366 1.71 -12.01 -8.53
N MET A 367 0.50 -12.01 -9.10
CA MET A 367 -0.41 -10.86 -9.05
C MET A 367 -1.16 -10.77 -7.72
N THR A 368 -1.45 -11.90 -7.09
CA THR A 368 -2.20 -11.94 -5.82
C THR A 368 -1.30 -12.12 -4.59
N ALA A 369 -0.06 -12.57 -4.80
CA ALA A 369 0.95 -12.73 -3.75
C ALA A 369 1.29 -11.41 -3.05
N ARG A 370 1.21 -11.42 -1.72
CA ARG A 370 1.43 -10.24 -0.89
C ARG A 370 2.33 -10.57 0.28
N ALA A 371 3.44 -9.86 0.37
CA ALA A 371 4.35 -9.96 1.49
C ALA A 371 3.69 -9.41 2.76
N THR A 372 3.96 -10.03 3.90
CA THR A 372 3.57 -9.46 5.19
C THR A 372 4.61 -8.43 5.60
N PRO A 373 4.24 -7.15 5.80
CA PRO A 373 5.20 -6.16 6.29
C PRO A 373 5.76 -6.61 7.63
N LYS A 374 7.09 -6.57 7.80
CA LYS A 374 7.75 -6.98 9.05
C LYS A 374 7.19 -6.28 10.29
N GLN A 375 6.84 -5.00 10.16
CA GLN A 375 6.18 -4.24 11.24
C GLN A 375 4.85 -4.85 11.67
N ALA A 376 4.05 -5.39 10.73
CA ALA A 376 2.77 -6.03 11.02
C ALA A 376 2.96 -7.36 11.78
N HIS A 377 4.07 -8.05 11.57
CA HIS A 377 4.51 -9.20 12.36
C HIS A 377 4.98 -8.77 13.76
N ASP A 378 5.96 -7.87 13.80
CA ASP A 378 6.66 -7.47 15.03
C ASP A 378 5.73 -6.81 16.05
N ILE A 379 4.73 -6.04 15.59
CA ILE A 379 3.76 -5.41 16.50
C ILE A 379 2.92 -6.44 17.26
N VAL A 380 2.60 -7.57 16.62
CA VAL A 380 1.88 -8.66 17.29
C VAL A 380 2.80 -9.39 18.26
N VAL A 381 4.02 -9.71 17.85
CA VAL A 381 5.03 -10.32 18.76
C VAL A 381 5.23 -9.48 20.01
N LYS A 382 5.29 -8.15 19.87
CA LYS A 382 5.45 -7.22 20.99
C LYS A 382 4.24 -7.18 21.91
N ASN A 383 3.03 -7.08 21.35
CA ASN A 383 1.83 -6.77 22.14
C ASN A 383 1.13 -8.02 22.68
N LEU A 384 1.22 -9.16 21.97
CA LEU A 384 0.41 -10.35 22.24
C LEU A 384 0.54 -10.87 23.68
N PRO A 385 1.73 -10.96 24.32
CA PRO A 385 1.82 -11.43 25.70
C PRO A 385 1.06 -10.56 26.71
N THR A 386 1.21 -9.24 26.60
CA THR A 386 0.51 -8.30 27.50
C THR A 386 -0.99 -8.25 27.21
N ASN A 387 -1.38 -8.39 25.94
CA ASN A 387 -2.78 -8.50 25.55
C ASN A 387 -3.43 -9.75 26.16
N LEU A 388 -2.76 -10.92 26.13
CA LEU A 388 -3.29 -12.14 26.72
C LEU A 388 -3.43 -12.05 28.24
N GLU A 389 -2.49 -11.42 28.94
CA GLU A 389 -2.64 -11.16 30.36
C GLU A 389 -3.84 -10.25 30.67
N THR A 390 -4.06 -9.24 29.84
CA THR A 390 -5.22 -8.36 29.96
C THR A 390 -6.52 -9.14 29.75
N LEU A 391 -6.56 -9.99 28.72
CA LEU A 391 -7.72 -10.84 28.40
C LEU A 391 -7.96 -11.89 29.49
N HIS A 392 -6.91 -12.47 30.06
CA HIS A 392 -7.00 -13.39 31.19
C HIS A 392 -7.68 -12.73 32.40
N LYS A 393 -7.27 -11.50 32.74
CA LYS A 393 -7.87 -10.72 33.85
C LYS A 393 -9.33 -10.35 33.66
N THR A 394 -9.87 -10.38 32.45
CA THR A 394 -11.29 -10.09 32.23
C THR A 394 -12.20 -11.19 32.74
N GLY A 395 -11.72 -12.43 32.84
CA GLY A 395 -12.56 -13.60 33.14
C GLY A 395 -13.58 -13.95 32.05
N LEU A 396 -13.54 -13.28 30.88
CA LEU A 396 -14.47 -13.53 29.78
C LEU A 396 -14.19 -14.86 29.05
N PHE A 397 -13.02 -15.46 29.22
CA PHE A 397 -12.67 -16.67 28.48
C PHE A 397 -12.60 -17.84 29.44
N SER A 398 -13.40 -18.89 29.18
CA SER A 398 -13.40 -20.10 30.01
C SER A 398 -12.06 -20.80 29.97
N ASP A 399 -11.35 -20.71 28.84
CA ASP A 399 -10.00 -21.21 28.68
C ASP A 399 -9.20 -20.37 27.66
N ILE A 400 -7.98 -20.00 28.06
CA ILE A 400 -6.95 -19.42 27.21
C ILE A 400 -5.85 -20.47 27.04
N ARG A 401 -5.60 -20.91 25.81
CA ARG A 401 -4.59 -21.93 25.50
C ARG A 401 -3.47 -21.40 24.62
N LEU A 402 -2.26 -21.90 24.88
CA LEU A 402 -1.11 -21.71 24.01
C LEU A 402 -0.72 -23.03 23.35
N TYR A 403 -0.46 -23.01 22.05
CA TYR A 403 -0.04 -24.18 21.28
C TYR A 403 1.24 -23.89 20.48
N ASN A 404 2.14 -24.87 20.40
CA ASN A 404 3.26 -24.81 19.44
C ASN A 404 2.82 -25.28 18.04
N ARG A 405 3.76 -25.32 17.07
CA ARG A 405 3.48 -25.71 15.68
C ARG A 405 3.06 -27.18 15.54
N GLU A 406 3.53 -28.03 16.44
CA GLU A 406 3.24 -29.46 16.50
C GLU A 406 1.85 -29.76 17.09
N GLY A 407 1.12 -28.73 17.53
CA GLY A 407 -0.20 -28.90 18.14
C GLY A 407 -0.16 -29.30 19.62
N VAL A 408 1.01 -29.22 20.27
CA VAL A 408 1.16 -29.46 21.70
C VAL A 408 0.64 -28.26 22.48
N LYS A 409 -0.28 -28.51 23.43
CA LYS A 409 -0.78 -27.53 24.37
C LYS A 409 0.29 -27.22 25.41
N LEU A 410 0.80 -25.99 25.41
CA LEU A 410 1.86 -25.53 26.33
C LEU A 410 1.30 -24.86 27.59
N TYR A 411 0.07 -24.38 27.53
CA TYR A 411 -0.60 -23.65 28.61
C TYR A 411 -2.12 -23.76 28.46
N SER A 412 -2.82 -23.75 29.59
CA SER A 412 -4.28 -23.60 29.72
C SER A 412 -4.60 -22.82 30.99
N SER A 413 -5.36 -21.73 30.86
CA SER A 413 -5.83 -20.97 32.02
C SER A 413 -6.86 -21.75 32.84
N LEU A 414 -7.60 -22.67 32.21
CA LEU A 414 -8.52 -23.57 32.92
C LEU A 414 -7.76 -24.54 33.84
N GLU A 415 -6.61 -25.06 33.40
CA GLU A 415 -5.77 -25.97 34.19
C GLU A 415 -4.93 -25.23 35.25
N THR A 416 -4.57 -23.98 34.97
CA THR A 416 -3.69 -23.16 35.81
C THR A 416 -4.21 -21.74 36.02
N PRO A 417 -5.36 -21.54 36.70
CA PRO A 417 -6.07 -20.25 36.73
C PRO A 417 -5.31 -19.11 37.42
N SER A 418 -4.33 -19.43 38.28
CA SER A 418 -3.48 -18.45 38.94
C SER A 418 -2.24 -18.05 38.13
N ILE A 419 -1.95 -18.75 37.02
CA ILE A 419 -0.76 -18.53 36.20
C ILE A 419 -1.14 -17.70 34.98
N SER A 420 -0.43 -16.59 34.77
CA SER A 420 -0.61 -15.76 33.58
C SER A 420 -0.15 -16.48 32.30
N PRO A 421 -0.84 -16.28 31.15
CA PRO A 421 -0.35 -16.75 29.85
C PRO A 421 0.90 -16.00 29.37
N LYS A 422 1.22 -14.83 29.96
CA LYS A 422 2.22 -13.90 29.44
C LYS A 422 3.62 -14.50 29.45
N GLU A 423 4.09 -14.99 30.60
CA GLU A 423 5.47 -15.45 30.76
C GLU A 423 5.73 -16.69 29.90
N THR A 424 4.75 -17.59 29.80
CA THR A 424 4.84 -18.77 28.93
C THR A 424 4.97 -18.36 27.47
N LEU A 425 4.17 -17.39 27.01
CA LEU A 425 4.25 -16.91 25.64
C LEU A 425 5.57 -16.14 25.38
N GLU A 426 6.00 -15.26 26.29
CA GLU A 426 7.27 -14.53 26.17
C GLU A 426 8.47 -15.47 26.09
N ARG A 427 8.45 -16.55 26.88
CA ARG A 427 9.49 -17.59 26.83
C ARG A 427 9.56 -18.24 25.45
N GLU A 428 8.42 -18.63 24.88
CA GLU A 428 8.40 -19.25 23.54
C GLU A 428 8.76 -18.27 22.42
N LEU A 429 8.21 -17.05 22.44
CA LEU A 429 8.53 -16.02 21.44
C LEU A 429 10.03 -15.70 21.39
N ASN A 430 10.72 -15.77 22.54
CA ASN A 430 12.14 -15.47 22.68
C ASN A 430 13.04 -16.70 22.76
N ARG A 431 12.49 -17.91 22.61
CA ARG A 431 13.24 -19.17 22.62
C ARG A 431 14.36 -19.09 21.56
N LYS A 432 15.59 -19.42 21.97
CA LYS A 432 16.73 -19.47 21.05
C LYS A 432 16.60 -20.72 20.20
N VAL A 433 16.25 -20.53 18.93
CA VAL A 433 16.12 -21.61 17.95
C VAL A 433 17.50 -21.98 17.43
N SER A 434 17.80 -23.28 17.42
CA SER A 434 19.12 -23.75 17.00
C SER A 434 19.30 -23.63 15.48
N GLY A 435 20.55 -23.55 15.03
CA GLY A 435 20.86 -23.52 13.60
C GLY A 435 20.29 -24.72 12.83
N LYS A 436 20.42 -25.92 13.41
CA LYS A 436 19.89 -27.17 12.84
C LYS A 436 18.37 -27.17 12.70
N GLU A 437 17.66 -26.48 13.60
CA GLU A 437 16.19 -26.43 13.62
C GLU A 437 15.65 -25.48 12.54
N ILE A 438 16.32 -24.35 12.28
CA ILE A 438 15.89 -23.41 11.21
C ILE A 438 16.44 -23.76 9.83
N GLN A 439 17.54 -24.51 9.74
CA GLN A 439 18.22 -24.81 8.47
C GLN A 439 17.28 -25.36 7.38
N PRO A 440 16.41 -26.38 7.65
CA PRO A 440 15.50 -26.88 6.63
C PRO A 440 14.51 -25.82 6.11
N THR A 441 14.13 -24.89 6.98
CA THR A 441 13.23 -23.78 6.60
C THR A 441 13.96 -22.75 5.76
N LEU A 442 15.21 -22.42 6.09
CA LEU A 442 16.05 -21.53 5.29
C LEU A 442 16.27 -22.10 3.88
N GLU A 443 16.61 -23.38 3.76
CA GLU A 443 16.81 -24.08 2.48
C GLU A 443 15.54 -24.06 1.61
N ARG A 444 14.37 -24.34 2.20
CA ARG A 444 13.09 -24.27 1.46
C ARG A 444 12.80 -22.86 0.96
N ILE A 445 13.04 -21.83 1.79
CA ILE A 445 12.82 -20.44 1.39
C ILE A 445 13.80 -20.04 0.28
N GLU A 446 15.08 -20.35 0.45
CA GLU A 446 16.12 -20.08 -0.56
C GLU A 446 15.73 -20.67 -1.91
N GLN A 447 15.35 -21.95 -1.96
CA GLN A 447 14.93 -22.63 -3.19
C GLN A 447 13.77 -21.91 -3.88
N LYS A 448 12.75 -21.50 -3.12
CA LYS A 448 11.60 -20.75 -3.65
C LYS A 448 12.01 -19.36 -4.15
N MET A 449 12.87 -18.65 -3.41
CA MET A 449 13.38 -17.34 -3.83
C MET A 449 14.22 -17.43 -5.10
N VAL A 450 15.00 -18.49 -5.28
CA VAL A 450 15.75 -18.74 -6.53
C VAL A 450 14.79 -18.99 -7.68
N GLN A 451 13.77 -19.83 -7.49
CA GLN A 451 12.72 -20.09 -8.49
C GLN A 451 11.98 -18.81 -8.90
N ASN A 452 11.69 -17.94 -7.93
CA ASN A 452 10.97 -16.68 -8.13
C ASN A 452 11.87 -15.51 -8.61
N GLN A 453 13.17 -15.74 -8.81
CA GLN A 453 14.14 -14.71 -9.20
C GLN A 453 14.27 -13.54 -8.20
N HIS A 454 14.19 -13.85 -6.90
CA HIS A 454 14.27 -12.87 -5.80
C HIS A 454 15.65 -12.79 -5.10
N GLN A 455 16.73 -13.20 -5.77
CA GLN A 455 18.08 -13.28 -5.18
C GLN A 455 18.66 -11.92 -4.76
N GLU A 456 18.23 -10.82 -5.39
CA GLU A 456 18.76 -9.48 -5.09
C GLU A 456 18.15 -8.81 -3.85
N THR A 457 17.18 -9.46 -3.21
CA THR A 457 16.46 -8.93 -2.04
C THR A 457 17.31 -8.95 -0.76
N PRO A 458 17.09 -8.01 0.18
CA PRO A 458 17.72 -8.05 1.51
C PRO A 458 17.45 -9.36 2.27
N GLU A 459 16.25 -9.93 2.10
CA GLU A 459 15.82 -11.17 2.73
C GLU A 459 16.66 -12.35 2.24
N PHE A 460 16.87 -12.48 0.92
CA PHE A 460 17.71 -13.55 0.36
C PHE A 460 19.15 -13.46 0.88
N LYS A 461 19.73 -12.26 0.86
CA LYS A 461 21.10 -12.02 1.34
C LYS A 461 21.25 -12.37 2.82
N ALA A 462 20.24 -12.06 3.65
CA ALA A 462 20.24 -12.44 5.06
C ALA A 462 20.11 -13.96 5.28
N ILE A 463 19.31 -14.65 4.46
CA ILE A 463 19.18 -16.11 4.48
C ILE A 463 20.51 -16.78 4.11
N GLN A 464 21.17 -16.32 3.04
CA GLN A 464 22.49 -16.81 2.62
C GLN A 464 23.53 -16.67 3.73
N GLN A 465 23.70 -15.47 4.27
CA GLN A 465 24.64 -15.23 5.38
C GLN A 465 24.35 -16.13 6.58
N LYS A 466 23.07 -16.36 6.89
CA LYS A 466 22.69 -17.23 7.99
C LYS A 466 23.04 -18.68 7.69
N MET A 467 22.84 -19.16 6.47
CA MET A 467 23.18 -20.53 6.05
C MET A 467 24.70 -20.77 6.01
N GLU A 468 25.48 -19.81 5.51
CA GLU A 468 26.96 -19.88 5.53
C GLU A 468 27.49 -20.05 6.96
N CYS A 469 26.91 -19.34 7.92
CA CYS A 469 27.26 -19.47 9.34
C CYS A 469 26.89 -20.83 9.96
N LEU A 470 26.08 -21.64 9.28
CA LEU A 470 25.63 -22.96 9.74
C LEU A 470 26.42 -24.11 9.11
N GLN A 471 27.19 -23.85 8.05
CA GLN A 471 28.05 -24.87 7.46
C GLN A 471 29.22 -25.20 8.42
N PRO A 472 29.60 -26.49 8.53
CA PRO A 472 30.82 -26.84 9.25
C PRO A 472 32.02 -26.13 8.61
N PRO A 473 33.03 -25.71 9.39
CA PRO A 473 34.21 -25.06 8.83
C PRO A 473 34.83 -25.97 7.77
N THR A 474 35.14 -25.39 6.61
CA THR A 474 35.84 -26.09 5.53
C THR A 474 37.12 -26.69 6.11
N PRO A 475 37.36 -28.00 6.02
CA PRO A 475 38.60 -28.58 6.50
C PRO A 475 39.77 -27.88 5.80
N PRO A 476 40.87 -27.56 6.52
CA PRO A 476 42.00 -26.91 5.90
C PRO A 476 42.47 -27.76 4.72
N ILE A 477 42.70 -27.10 3.58
CA ILE A 477 43.28 -27.74 2.39
C ILE A 477 44.54 -28.47 2.85
N PRO A 478 44.67 -29.80 2.62
CA PRO A 478 45.87 -30.53 2.97
C PRO A 478 47.05 -29.80 2.33
N LYS A 479 48.01 -29.35 3.16
CA LYS A 479 49.26 -28.79 2.63
C LYS A 479 49.85 -29.86 1.70
N THR A 480 50.03 -29.51 0.44
CA THR A 480 50.77 -30.34 -0.52
C THR A 480 52.09 -30.74 0.17
N PRO A 481 52.43 -32.04 0.23
CA PRO A 481 53.73 -32.44 0.74
C PRO A 481 54.78 -31.69 -0.07
N LYS A 482 55.69 -30.98 0.60
CA LYS A 482 56.90 -30.50 -0.06
C LYS A 482 57.60 -31.74 -0.60
N LEU A 483 57.67 -31.88 -1.91
CA LEU A 483 58.57 -32.84 -2.55
C LEU A 483 59.98 -32.57 -1.98
N PRO A 484 60.63 -33.58 -1.39
CA PRO A 484 62.02 -33.41 -0.99
C PRO A 484 62.86 -33.32 -2.27
N GLY A 485 63.45 -32.14 -2.47
CA GLY A 485 64.58 -31.86 -3.37
C GLY A 485 64.50 -32.44 -4.77
N LEU A 486 64.16 -31.60 -5.75
CA LEU A 486 64.74 -31.59 -7.10
C LEU A 486 64.75 -30.15 -7.62
#